data_AF-A0A250JH91-F1
#
_entry.id   AF-A0A250JH91-F1
#
_cell.length_a   1.000
_cell.length_b   1.000
_cell.length_c   1.000
_cell.angle_alpha   90.00
_cell.angle_beta   90.00
_cell.angle_gamma   90.00
#
_symmetry.space_group_name_H-M   'P 1'
#
loop_
_entity.id
_entity.type
_entity.pdbx_description
1 polymer ?
#
loop_
_entity_poly.entity_id
_entity_poly.type
_entity_poly.pdbx_seq_one_letter_code
_entity_poly.pdbx_strand_id
1 'polypeptide(L)'
;MWKNSPPDTAEVMATVRAVAEQKWKESLAPRNANPADATFIGWRTYISDPFPLTWPSVEGTLVFYALARGMNPLVLRDGEFVGPTWARMTYSLQDKKTELTLLDVRLESRGVQGVRPLRQEELEILKLKPLDSLLGSREAAADQKLKSYYCLQLSLGNIPSEAVTAHTAFFKWLDCRD
;
A
#
# COMPACT_ATOMS: atom_id res chain seq x y z
N MET A 1 24.52 7.59 -0.09
CA MET A 1 24.88 7.46 1.35
C MET A 1 24.17 8.56 2.10
N TRP A 2 23.30 8.21 3.03
CA TRP A 2 22.57 9.14 3.89
C TRP A 2 23.56 9.95 4.71
N LYS A 3 23.48 11.29 4.68
CA LYS A 3 24.34 12.16 5.50
C LYS A 3 23.97 12.16 6.99
N ASN A 4 22.83 11.58 7.34
CA ASN A 4 22.30 11.41 8.70
C ASN A 4 21.88 9.94 8.90
N SER A 5 21.71 9.51 10.15
CA SER A 5 21.25 8.17 10.55
C SER A 5 20.10 7.65 9.66
N PRO A 6 20.03 6.33 9.37
CA PRO A 6 18.94 5.78 8.57
C PRO A 6 17.58 6.19 9.16
N PRO A 7 16.59 6.50 8.32
CA PRO A 7 15.29 6.97 8.77
C PRO A 7 14.59 5.90 9.63
N ASP A 8 13.92 6.35 10.70
CA ASP A 8 13.06 5.48 11.49
C ASP A 8 11.85 5.06 10.65
N THR A 9 11.82 3.80 10.22
CA THR A 9 10.81 3.30 9.30
C THR A 9 9.43 3.17 9.96
N ALA A 10 9.37 3.08 11.29
CA ALA A 10 8.11 3.17 12.03
C ALA A 10 7.58 4.61 12.04
N GLU A 11 8.45 5.60 12.22
CA GLU A 11 8.10 7.04 12.15
C GLU A 11 7.54 7.40 10.76
N VAL A 12 8.19 6.93 9.69
CA VAL A 12 7.74 7.14 8.29
C VAL A 12 6.33 6.57 8.10
N MET A 13 6.11 5.30 8.46
CA MET A 13 4.81 4.66 8.30
C MET A 13 3.72 5.34 9.15
N ALA A 14 4.05 5.78 10.36
CA ALA A 14 3.12 6.51 11.22
C ALA A 14 2.71 7.85 10.61
N THR A 15 3.67 8.60 10.05
CA THR A 15 3.41 9.89 9.39
C THR A 15 2.52 9.72 8.16
N VAL A 16 2.85 8.76 7.30
CA VAL A 16 2.04 8.45 6.10
C VAL A 16 0.62 8.05 6.49
N ARG A 17 0.45 7.18 7.50
CA ARG A 17 -0.88 6.79 7.99
C ARG A 17 -1.66 7.96 8.55
N ALA A 18 -1.04 8.81 9.36
CA ALA A 18 -1.69 9.98 9.96
C ALA A 18 -2.20 10.96 8.89
N VAL A 19 -1.38 11.25 7.86
CA VAL A 19 -1.78 12.12 6.74
C VAL A 19 -2.94 11.52 5.96
N ALA A 20 -2.90 10.22 5.67
CA ALA A 20 -3.97 9.54 4.96
C ALA A 20 -5.27 9.50 5.76
N GLU A 21 -5.22 9.19 7.06
CA GLU A 21 -6.37 9.16 7.96
C GLU A 21 -7.02 10.54 8.11
N GLN A 22 -6.19 11.59 8.24
CA GLN A 22 -6.70 12.96 8.25
C GLN A 22 -7.42 13.28 6.96
N LYS A 23 -6.79 13.02 5.80
CA LYS A 23 -7.39 13.34 4.50
C LYS A 23 -8.64 12.52 4.21
N TRP A 24 -8.67 11.27 4.66
CA TRP A 24 -9.84 10.41 4.60
C TRP A 24 -11.04 11.03 5.34
N LYS A 25 -10.83 11.46 6.59
CA LYS A 25 -11.88 12.09 7.42
C LYS A 25 -12.41 13.37 6.76
N GLU A 26 -11.53 14.17 6.17
CA GLU A 26 -11.91 15.42 5.51
C GLU A 26 -12.67 15.20 4.19
N SER A 27 -12.27 14.20 3.39
CA SER A 27 -12.62 14.16 1.96
C SER A 27 -13.55 13.01 1.58
N LEU A 28 -13.46 11.87 2.28
CA LEU A 28 -14.13 10.62 1.92
C LEU A 28 -15.15 10.16 2.96
N ALA A 29 -14.85 10.28 4.26
CA ALA A 29 -15.78 9.85 5.31
C ALA A 29 -17.20 10.48 5.21
N PRO A 30 -17.35 11.77 4.83
CA PRO A 30 -18.67 12.38 4.62
C PRO A 30 -19.47 11.80 3.44
N ARG A 31 -18.81 11.02 2.56
CA ARG A 31 -19.41 10.40 1.37
C ARG A 31 -19.87 8.97 1.60
N ASN A 32 -19.71 8.43 2.80
CA ASN A 32 -20.23 7.11 3.15
C ASN A 32 -21.75 7.07 3.00
N ALA A 33 -22.27 5.93 2.52
CA ALA A 33 -23.71 5.69 2.47
C ALA A 33 -24.33 5.71 3.88
N ASN A 34 -25.65 5.84 3.97
CA ASN A 34 -26.35 5.82 5.24
C ASN A 34 -26.20 4.42 5.88
N PRO A 35 -25.75 4.30 7.15
CA PRO A 35 -25.64 3.01 7.82
C PRO A 35 -26.94 2.21 7.92
N ALA A 36 -28.10 2.87 7.78
CA ALA A 36 -29.41 2.20 7.74
C ALA A 36 -29.72 1.52 6.40
N ASP A 37 -28.97 1.80 5.33
CA ASP A 37 -29.20 1.21 4.01
C ASP A 37 -28.68 -0.24 3.97
N ALA A 38 -29.47 -1.17 3.44
CA ALA A 38 -29.05 -2.57 3.30
C ALA A 38 -27.78 -2.76 2.44
N THR A 39 -27.49 -1.80 1.56
CA THR A 39 -26.31 -1.74 0.71
C THR A 39 -25.14 -0.99 1.36
N PHE A 40 -25.25 -0.59 2.62
CA PHE A 40 -24.19 0.14 3.33
C PHE A 40 -22.88 -0.64 3.36
N ILE A 41 -21.80 0.05 3.02
CA ILE A 41 -20.44 -0.44 3.20
C ILE A 41 -19.73 0.56 4.12
N GLY A 42 -19.27 0.07 5.26
CA GLY A 42 -18.42 0.83 6.18
C GLY A 42 -17.00 0.89 5.63
N TRP A 43 -16.72 1.92 4.85
CA TRP A 43 -15.40 2.11 4.23
C TRP A 43 -14.36 2.61 5.22
N ARG A 44 -13.11 2.15 5.04
CA ARG A 44 -11.91 2.54 5.76
C ARG A 44 -10.75 2.72 4.79
N THR A 45 -9.77 3.51 5.20
CA THR A 45 -8.53 3.67 4.45
C THR A 45 -7.50 2.62 4.86
N TYR A 46 -6.81 2.06 3.87
CA TYR A 46 -5.65 1.19 4.02
C TYR A 46 -4.48 1.78 3.23
N ILE A 47 -3.26 1.58 3.70
CA ILE A 47 -2.06 2.07 3.02
C ILE A 47 -1.31 0.86 2.47
N SER A 48 -0.93 0.94 1.19
CA SER A 48 -0.10 -0.07 0.55
C SER A 48 1.29 -0.16 1.21
N ASP A 49 2.02 -1.22 0.89
CA ASP A 49 3.47 -1.22 1.07
C ASP A 49 4.11 -0.05 0.28
N PRO A 50 5.30 0.43 0.70
CA PRO A 50 6.01 1.48 -0.01
C PRO A 50 6.40 1.03 -1.42
N PHE A 51 6.51 1.96 -2.35
CA PHE A 51 7.13 1.75 -3.66
C PHE A 51 8.22 2.80 -3.89
N PRO A 52 9.31 2.48 -4.56
CA PRO A 52 10.30 3.47 -4.91
C PRO A 52 9.76 4.39 -6.02
N LEU A 53 9.93 5.71 -5.89
CA LEU A 53 9.49 6.65 -6.94
C LEU A 53 10.20 6.37 -8.28
N THR A 54 11.49 6.09 -8.22
CA THR A 54 12.35 5.70 -9.34
C THR A 54 13.03 4.38 -9.05
N TRP A 55 13.36 3.62 -10.09
CA TRP A 55 14.09 2.35 -9.94
C TRP A 55 15.34 2.29 -10.81
N PRO A 56 16.54 2.04 -10.24
CA PRO A 56 16.84 1.93 -8.80
C PRO A 56 16.52 3.20 -8.01
N SER A 57 16.28 3.08 -6.69
CA SER A 57 15.94 4.23 -5.84
C SER A 57 17.15 5.16 -5.68
N VAL A 58 17.09 6.38 -6.24
CA VAL A 58 18.19 7.36 -6.18
C VAL A 58 17.94 8.45 -5.13
N GLU A 59 16.70 8.93 -5.03
CA GLU A 59 16.35 10.14 -4.25
C GLU A 59 15.75 9.82 -2.88
N GLY A 60 15.57 8.53 -2.55
CA GLY A 60 14.93 8.14 -1.30
C GLY A 60 13.47 8.60 -1.19
N THR A 61 12.82 8.93 -2.30
CA THR A 61 11.40 9.23 -2.31
C THR A 61 10.60 7.94 -2.42
N LEU A 62 9.66 7.77 -1.50
CA LEU A 62 8.78 6.62 -1.43
C LEU A 62 7.38 7.02 -1.86
N VAL A 63 6.69 6.11 -2.51
CA VAL A 63 5.33 6.27 -2.96
C VAL A 63 4.45 5.28 -2.22
N PHE A 64 3.34 5.74 -1.68
CA PHE A 64 2.32 4.93 -1.05
C PHE A 64 0.99 5.15 -1.76
N TYR A 65 0.14 4.14 -1.73
CA TYR A 65 -1.21 4.22 -2.24
C TYR A 65 -2.19 4.04 -1.11
N ALA A 66 -3.18 4.93 -1.04
CA ALA A 66 -4.25 4.84 -0.10
C ALA A 66 -5.47 4.19 -0.78
N LEU A 67 -5.94 3.10 -0.19
CA LEU A 67 -6.96 2.21 -0.72
C LEU A 67 -8.22 2.31 0.15
N ALA A 68 -9.39 2.28 -0.47
CA ALA A 68 -10.65 2.12 0.24
C ALA A 68 -10.95 0.64 0.36
N ARG A 69 -11.17 0.17 1.58
CA ARG A 69 -11.66 -1.19 1.86
C ARG A 69 -12.85 -1.12 2.79
N GLY A 70 -13.77 -2.06 2.69
CA GLY A 70 -15.03 -1.93 3.41
C GLY A 70 -15.67 -3.25 3.79
N MET A 71 -16.52 -3.17 4.80
CA MET A 71 -17.33 -4.29 5.26
C MET A 71 -18.79 -3.84 5.34
N ASN A 72 -19.71 -4.72 4.97
CA ASN A 72 -21.13 -4.51 5.24
C ASN A 72 -21.47 -5.22 6.56
N PRO A 73 -21.81 -4.51 7.64
CA PRO A 73 -22.10 -5.12 8.94
C PRO A 73 -23.43 -5.90 8.94
N LEU A 74 -24.30 -5.67 7.96
CA LEU A 74 -25.61 -6.33 7.85
C LEU A 74 -25.56 -7.61 7.00
N VAL A 75 -24.47 -7.84 6.26
CA VAL A 75 -24.32 -9.01 5.38
C VAL A 75 -22.96 -9.66 5.61
N LEU A 76 -22.95 -10.86 6.17
CA LEU A 76 -21.74 -11.67 6.31
C LEU A 76 -21.26 -12.13 4.93
N ARG A 77 -19.96 -11.95 4.66
CA ARG A 77 -19.27 -12.40 3.45
C ARG A 77 -17.87 -12.87 3.80
N ASP A 78 -17.38 -13.85 3.05
CA ASP A 78 -16.02 -14.39 3.16
C ASP A 78 -15.01 -13.49 2.43
N GLY A 79 -14.92 -12.22 2.85
CA GLY A 79 -14.00 -11.26 2.27
C GLY A 79 -14.35 -9.81 2.57
N GLU A 80 -13.44 -8.92 2.17
CA GLU A 80 -13.59 -7.48 2.30
C GLU A 80 -13.94 -6.86 0.95
N PHE A 81 -14.84 -5.87 0.95
CA PHE A 81 -15.10 -5.08 -0.25
C PHE A 81 -13.86 -4.29 -0.63
N VAL A 82 -13.49 -4.37 -1.90
CA VAL A 82 -12.42 -3.57 -2.49
C VAL A 82 -13.04 -2.34 -3.11
N GLY A 83 -12.59 -1.16 -2.67
CA GLY A 83 -12.97 0.12 -3.24
C GLY A 83 -11.87 0.69 -4.13
N PRO A 84 -11.92 2.00 -4.44
CA PRO A 84 -10.87 2.64 -5.22
C PRO A 84 -9.53 2.76 -4.48
N THR A 85 -8.46 2.86 -5.27
CA THR A 85 -7.25 3.58 -4.87
C THR A 85 -7.59 5.07 -4.83
N TRP A 86 -7.82 5.63 -3.65
CA TRP A 86 -8.38 6.97 -3.50
C TRP A 86 -7.34 8.08 -3.45
N ALA A 87 -6.08 7.75 -3.11
CA ALA A 87 -4.98 8.70 -3.18
C ALA A 87 -3.65 8.02 -3.47
N ARG A 88 -2.73 8.82 -4.03
CA ARG A 88 -1.30 8.54 -4.09
C ARG A 88 -0.58 9.50 -3.15
N MET A 89 0.40 8.99 -2.42
CA MET A 89 1.20 9.76 -1.49
C MET A 89 2.68 9.63 -1.84
N THR A 90 3.42 10.71 -1.73
CA THR A 90 4.87 10.72 -1.89
C THR A 90 5.51 11.19 -0.59
N TYR A 91 6.46 10.42 -0.07
CA TYR A 91 7.23 10.75 1.12
C TYR A 91 8.69 11.00 0.74
N SER A 92 9.18 12.23 0.96
CA SER A 92 10.60 12.58 0.81
C SER A 92 11.33 12.23 2.11
N LEU A 93 12.28 11.29 2.05
CA LEU A 93 13.13 10.98 3.22
C LEU A 93 14.09 12.13 3.57
N GLN A 94 14.42 12.99 2.61
CA GLN A 94 15.27 14.16 2.83
C GLN A 94 14.52 15.28 3.56
N ASP A 95 13.33 15.62 3.07
CA ASP A 95 12.55 16.75 3.62
C ASP A 95 11.60 16.32 4.73
N LYS A 96 11.50 15.01 5.00
CA LYS A 96 10.52 14.38 5.90
C LYS A 96 9.09 14.84 5.62
N LYS A 97 8.79 15.11 4.35
CA LYS A 97 7.52 15.69 3.90
C LYS A 97 6.69 14.64 3.18
N THR A 98 5.40 14.62 3.52
CA THR A 98 4.40 13.82 2.82
C THR A 98 3.53 14.73 1.95
N GLU A 99 3.41 14.40 0.69
CA GLU A 99 2.45 15.03 -0.23
C GLU A 99 1.41 14.00 -0.65
N LEU A 100 0.15 14.41 -0.78
CA LEU A 100 -0.97 13.53 -1.10
C LEU A 100 -1.75 14.12 -2.27
N THR A 101 -1.99 13.29 -3.28
CA THR A 101 -2.82 13.59 -4.44
C THR A 101 -4.05 12.67 -4.44
N LEU A 102 -5.24 13.26 -4.49
CA LEU A 102 -6.49 12.50 -4.63
C LEU A 102 -6.59 11.89 -6.03
N LEU A 103 -7.08 10.66 -6.12
CA LEU A 103 -7.24 9.92 -7.37
C LEU A 103 -8.71 9.64 -7.66
N ASP A 104 -9.39 8.85 -6.82
CA ASP A 104 -10.82 8.54 -6.96
C ASP A 104 -11.52 8.54 -5.60
N VAL A 105 -12.44 9.48 -5.41
CA VAL A 105 -13.17 9.69 -4.15
C VAL A 105 -14.55 9.03 -4.14
N ARG A 106 -14.90 8.27 -5.18
CA ARG A 106 -16.18 7.55 -5.28
C ARG A 106 -16.10 6.23 -4.52
N LEU A 107 -16.76 6.17 -3.38
CA LEU A 107 -16.77 5.01 -2.49
C LEU A 107 -17.74 3.92 -2.97
N GLU A 108 -17.38 3.31 -4.10
CA GLU A 108 -18.13 2.23 -4.74
C GLU A 108 -17.34 0.92 -4.66
N SER A 109 -18.07 -0.20 -4.55
CA SER A 109 -17.43 -1.52 -4.59
C SER A 109 -16.96 -1.84 -6.01
N ARG A 110 -15.69 -2.19 -6.12
CA ARG A 110 -15.04 -2.69 -7.34
C ARG A 110 -14.84 -4.20 -7.33
N GLY A 111 -15.30 -4.87 -6.27
CA GLY A 111 -15.14 -6.31 -6.07
C GLY A 111 -15.05 -6.68 -4.59
N VAL A 112 -14.75 -7.95 -4.36
CA VAL A 112 -14.51 -8.53 -3.04
C VAL A 112 -13.18 -9.27 -3.07
N GLN A 113 -12.32 -9.00 -2.09
CA GLN A 113 -11.10 -9.77 -1.87
C GLN A 113 -11.35 -10.78 -0.76
N GLY A 114 -11.33 -12.06 -1.12
CA GLY A 114 -11.43 -13.15 -0.18
C GLY A 114 -10.13 -13.36 0.59
N VAL A 115 -10.20 -14.22 1.61
CA VAL A 115 -9.04 -14.63 2.39
C VAL A 115 -8.73 -16.10 2.12
N ARG A 116 -7.44 -16.45 2.09
CA ARG A 116 -6.99 -17.85 2.14
C ARG A 116 -5.94 -18.03 3.23
N PRO A 117 -5.82 -19.23 3.81
CA PRO A 117 -4.70 -19.55 4.66
C PRO A 117 -3.37 -19.37 3.91
N LEU A 118 -2.38 -18.81 4.61
CA LEU A 118 -1.01 -18.67 4.11
C LEU A 118 -0.22 -19.93 4.42
N ARG A 119 0.67 -20.30 3.51
CA ARG A 119 1.66 -21.37 3.71
C ARG A 119 2.78 -20.86 4.62
N GLN A 120 3.48 -21.77 5.30
CA GLN A 120 4.58 -21.40 6.20
C GLN A 120 5.67 -20.58 5.48
N GLU A 121 6.03 -20.95 4.26
CA GLU A 121 7.00 -20.22 3.44
C GLU A 121 6.55 -18.79 3.13
N GLU A 122 5.25 -18.58 2.89
CA GLU A 122 4.67 -17.27 2.65
C GLU A 122 4.72 -16.41 3.91
N LEU A 123 4.46 -17.00 5.08
CA LEU A 123 4.61 -16.30 6.35
C LEU A 123 6.04 -15.83 6.60
N GLU A 124 7.05 -16.64 6.26
CA GLU A 124 8.45 -16.24 6.38
C GLU A 124 8.81 -15.08 5.44
N ILE A 125 8.30 -15.09 4.21
CA ILE A 125 8.47 -13.98 3.26
C ILE A 125 7.87 -12.69 3.82
N LEU A 126 6.66 -12.77 4.40
CA LEU A 126 5.93 -11.61 4.93
C LEU A 126 6.55 -10.99 6.19
N LYS A 127 7.52 -11.64 6.84
CA LYS A 127 8.31 -11.04 7.94
C LYS A 127 9.24 -9.93 7.46
N LEU A 128 9.49 -9.84 6.15
CA LEU A 128 10.30 -8.77 5.58
C LEU A 128 9.67 -7.41 5.88
N LYS A 129 10.49 -6.46 6.32
CA LYS A 129 10.11 -5.05 6.39
C LYS A 129 10.45 -4.39 5.04
N PRO A 130 9.46 -4.12 4.17
CA PRO A 130 9.73 -3.65 2.80
C PRO A 130 10.42 -2.28 2.79
N LEU A 131 10.08 -1.40 3.73
CA LEU A 131 10.69 -0.09 3.86
C LEU A 131 12.19 -0.18 4.18
N ASP A 132 12.56 -0.95 5.21
CA ASP A 132 13.96 -1.22 5.57
C ASP A 132 14.73 -1.81 4.39
N SER A 133 14.08 -2.72 3.65
CA SER A 133 14.69 -3.42 2.52
C SER A 133 14.89 -2.54 1.28
N LEU A 134 13.97 -1.61 1.02
CA LEU A 134 14.08 -0.63 -0.07
C LEU A 134 15.19 0.40 0.21
N LEU A 135 15.43 0.72 1.47
CA LEU A 135 16.40 1.74 1.89
C LEU A 135 17.77 1.16 2.28
N GLY A 136 17.85 -0.16 2.43
CA GLY A 136 19.04 -0.90 2.84
C GLY A 136 19.99 -1.28 1.71
N SER A 137 20.83 -2.26 1.98
CA SER A 137 21.82 -2.80 1.02
C SER A 137 21.12 -3.38 -0.22
N ARG A 138 21.78 -3.24 -1.38
CA ARG A 138 21.35 -3.77 -2.69
C ARG A 138 22.14 -5.04 -3.08
N GLU A 139 22.66 -5.76 -2.08
CA GLU A 139 23.27 -7.07 -2.28
C GLU A 139 22.27 -8.07 -2.84
N ALA A 140 22.75 -9.05 -3.62
CA ALA A 140 21.92 -10.03 -4.31
C ALA A 140 20.95 -10.77 -3.38
N ALA A 141 21.36 -11.10 -2.15
CA ALA A 141 20.50 -11.77 -1.17
C ALA A 141 19.37 -10.88 -0.63
N ALA A 142 19.65 -9.58 -0.41
CA ALA A 142 18.64 -8.61 0.02
C ALA A 142 17.62 -8.36 -1.11
N ASP A 143 18.14 -8.22 -2.33
CA ASP A 143 17.33 -8.08 -3.54
C ASP A 143 16.41 -9.27 -3.77
N GLN A 144 16.89 -10.49 -3.60
CA GLN A 144 16.07 -11.69 -3.74
C GLN A 144 14.93 -11.74 -2.71
N LYS A 145 15.18 -11.35 -1.46
CA LYS A 145 14.12 -11.28 -0.43
C LYS A 145 13.06 -10.24 -0.79
N LEU A 146 13.50 -9.06 -1.26
CA LEU A 146 12.59 -8.00 -1.69
C LEU A 146 11.72 -8.45 -2.88
N LYS A 147 12.32 -9.14 -3.85
CA LYS A 147 11.59 -9.74 -4.97
C LYS A 147 10.52 -10.71 -4.50
N SER A 148 10.90 -11.69 -3.69
CA SER A 148 9.96 -12.68 -3.16
C SER A 148 8.79 -12.01 -2.41
N TYR A 149 9.06 -10.95 -1.65
CA TYR A 149 8.03 -10.20 -0.93
C TYR A 149 7.02 -9.54 -1.88
N TYR A 150 7.47 -8.70 -2.81
CA TYR A 150 6.54 -8.00 -3.69
C TYR A 150 5.83 -8.94 -4.67
N CYS A 151 6.49 -10.00 -5.13
CA CYS A 151 5.83 -11.01 -5.98
C CYS A 151 4.75 -11.77 -5.22
N LEU A 152 4.99 -12.10 -3.94
CA LEU A 152 3.94 -12.68 -3.08
C LEU A 152 2.78 -11.69 -2.90
N GLN A 153 3.05 -10.43 -2.54
CA GLN A 153 2.01 -9.39 -2.40
C GLN A 153 1.20 -9.19 -3.69
N LEU A 154 1.86 -9.24 -4.84
CA LEU A 154 1.21 -9.18 -6.16
C LEU A 154 0.29 -10.38 -6.37
N SER A 155 0.77 -11.60 -6.13
CA SER A 155 -0.01 -12.84 -6.29
C SER A 155 -1.23 -12.92 -5.35
N LEU A 156 -1.15 -12.25 -4.19
CA LEU A 156 -2.25 -12.16 -3.22
C LEU A 156 -3.27 -11.06 -3.57
N GLY A 157 -3.01 -10.25 -4.60
CA GLY A 157 -3.88 -9.14 -4.99
C GLY A 157 -3.81 -7.92 -4.06
N ASN A 158 -2.73 -7.79 -3.27
CA ASN A 158 -2.57 -6.69 -2.31
C ASN A 158 -1.98 -5.42 -2.95
N ILE A 159 -1.42 -5.54 -4.16
CA ILE A 159 -0.86 -4.43 -4.91
C ILE A 159 -1.93 -3.87 -5.87
N PRO A 160 -2.27 -2.57 -5.77
CA PRO A 160 -3.22 -1.95 -6.69
C PRO A 160 -2.64 -1.86 -8.11
N SER A 161 -3.50 -2.02 -9.13
CA SER A 161 -3.10 -1.96 -10.55
C SER A 161 -2.43 -0.64 -10.93
N GLU A 162 -2.83 0.45 -10.29
CA GLU A 162 -2.27 1.79 -10.47
C GLU A 162 -0.81 1.85 -10.03
N ALA A 163 -0.42 1.08 -9.00
CA ALA A 163 0.98 0.97 -8.59
C ALA A 163 1.80 0.18 -9.60
N VAL A 164 1.28 -0.93 -10.12
CA VAL A 164 1.96 -1.73 -11.17
C VAL A 164 2.26 -0.88 -12.39
N THR A 165 1.28 -0.07 -12.81
CA THR A 165 1.41 0.82 -13.96
C THR A 165 2.39 1.97 -13.69
N ALA A 166 2.30 2.62 -12.52
CA ALA A 166 3.14 3.78 -12.20
C ALA A 166 4.61 3.42 -11.92
N HIS A 167 4.88 2.19 -11.48
CA HIS A 167 6.21 1.73 -11.06
C HIS A 167 6.79 0.68 -12.02
N THR A 168 6.56 0.81 -13.33
CA THR A 168 6.92 -0.22 -14.33
C THR A 168 8.37 -0.68 -14.25
N ALA A 169 9.32 0.22 -14.03
CA ALA A 169 10.74 -0.15 -13.93
C ALA A 169 11.02 -1.05 -12.71
N PHE A 170 10.35 -0.80 -11.59
CA PHE A 170 10.44 -1.64 -10.39
C PHE A 170 9.81 -3.00 -10.64
N PHE A 171 8.59 -3.05 -11.17
CA PHE A 171 7.91 -4.33 -11.46
C PHE A 171 8.60 -5.16 -12.54
N LYS A 172 9.19 -4.52 -13.55
CA LYS A 172 10.04 -5.20 -14.54
C LYS A 172 11.28 -5.80 -13.89
N TRP A 173 11.89 -5.10 -12.94
CA TRP A 173 13.04 -5.64 -12.20
C TRP A 173 12.64 -6.77 -11.25
N LEU A 174 11.46 -6.69 -10.62
CA LEU A 174 10.94 -7.76 -9.76
C LEU A 174 10.92 -9.09 -10.53
N ASP A 175 10.50 -9.05 -11.80
CA ASP A 175 10.44 -10.22 -12.71
C ASP A 175 9.65 -11.36 -12.06
N CYS A 176 8.47 -11.01 -11.52
CA CYS A 176 7.57 -11.99 -10.92
C CYS A 176 7.12 -12.95 -12.01
N ARG A 177 7.48 -14.23 -11.87
CA ARG A 177 7.00 -15.28 -12.76
C ARG A 177 5.60 -15.69 -12.32
N ASP A 178 4.69 -15.79 -13.29
CA ASP A 178 3.35 -16.34 -13.11
C ASP A 178 3.38 -17.82 -12.73
#